data_AF-A0A7Z7YE79-F1
#
_entry.id   AF-A0A7Z7YE79-F1
#
_cell.length_a   1.000
_cell.length_b   1.000
_cell.length_c   1.000
_cell.angle_alpha   90.00
_cell.angle_beta   90.00
_cell.angle_gamma   90.00
#
_symmetry.space_group_name_H-M   'P 1'
#
loop_
_entity.id
_entity.type
_entity.pdbx_description
1 polymer ?
#
loop_
_entity_poly.entity_id
_entity_poly.type
_entity_poly.pdbx_seq_one_letter_code
_entity_poly.pdbx_strand_id
1 'polypeptide(L)'
;MSKFKCSVLALTVLALSGCGEKSDIENAINKNIENKEYCYSLQDNDISFPITIGRDNFSQDFSPILKGLANQGLVTLHNQGYRDYVISLTEKGAKTDFWDKKRGVCMGKRVVDDIKEWTEGEQNTIMVTYTEKLVDVPRWVDKKSFSDIEGMDSPAEKRAVLKKTSNGWKVWN
;
A
#
# COMPACT_ATOMS: atom_id res chain seq x y z
N MET A 1 18.44 10.27 14.08
CA MET A 1 19.30 9.09 13.82
C MET A 1 19.33 8.22 15.07
N SER A 2 18.35 7.33 15.24
CA SER A 2 18.33 6.42 16.40
C SER A 2 19.14 5.18 16.04
N LYS A 3 20.35 5.08 16.62
CA LYS A 3 21.21 3.90 16.55
C LYS A 3 20.67 2.90 17.57
N PHE A 4 19.97 1.85 17.11
CA PHE A 4 19.65 0.71 17.96
C PHE A 4 20.96 -0.03 18.27
N LYS A 5 21.47 0.20 19.48
CA LYS A 5 22.56 -0.59 20.08
C LYS A 5 21.96 -1.89 20.59
N CYS A 6 22.24 -3.00 19.94
CA CYS A 6 22.12 -4.32 20.55
C CYS A 6 23.19 -4.42 21.65
N SER A 7 22.81 -4.17 22.91
CA SER A 7 23.65 -4.51 24.05
C SER A 7 23.75 -6.03 24.14
N VAL A 8 24.96 -6.55 23.97
CA VAL A 8 25.31 -7.96 24.18
C VAL A 8 25.45 -8.19 25.68
N LEU A 9 24.48 -8.86 26.29
CA LEU A 9 24.69 -9.57 27.57
C LEU A 9 24.69 -11.07 27.26
N ALA A 10 25.82 -11.71 27.52
CA ALA A 10 26.00 -13.14 27.35
C ALA A 10 25.51 -13.89 28.60
N LEU A 11 24.54 -14.81 28.43
CA LEU A 11 24.40 -16.09 29.13
C LEU A 11 23.11 -16.78 28.62
N THR A 12 23.19 -18.10 28.45
CA THR A 12 22.20 -19.05 27.85
C THR A 12 22.02 -18.99 26.33
N VAL A 13 22.63 -19.96 25.65
CA VAL A 13 22.34 -20.32 24.25
C VAL A 13 21.09 -21.19 24.23
N LEU A 14 20.01 -20.69 23.61
CA LEU A 14 19.08 -21.41 22.72
C LEU A 14 18.09 -20.37 22.14
N ALA A 15 17.98 -20.32 20.81
CA ALA A 15 17.13 -19.46 19.97
C ALA A 15 17.57 -17.99 19.72
N LEU A 16 18.73 -17.79 19.07
CA LEU A 16 19.06 -16.57 18.31
C LEU A 16 18.93 -16.77 16.78
N SER A 17 18.34 -17.88 16.32
CA SER A 17 18.11 -18.13 14.88
C SER A 17 17.05 -17.22 14.25
N GLY A 18 16.28 -16.47 15.05
CA GLY A 18 15.12 -15.70 14.57
C GLY A 18 15.41 -14.34 13.95
N CYS A 19 16.54 -13.67 14.25
CA CYS A 19 16.77 -12.31 13.73
C CYS A 19 17.18 -12.30 12.24
N GLY A 20 17.97 -13.28 11.81
CA GLY A 20 18.39 -13.40 10.41
C GLY A 20 17.23 -13.82 9.51
N GLU A 21 16.52 -14.88 9.89
CA GLU A 21 15.42 -15.42 9.09
C GLU A 21 14.25 -14.45 8.98
N LYS A 22 13.86 -13.77 10.06
CA LYS A 22 12.81 -12.74 10.02
C LYS A 22 13.17 -11.60 9.09
N SER A 23 14.42 -11.11 9.15
CA SER A 23 14.88 -10.03 8.27
C SER A 23 14.92 -10.47 6.79
N ASP A 24 15.34 -11.70 6.51
CA ASP A 24 15.34 -12.24 5.14
C ASP A 24 13.92 -12.38 4.57
N ILE A 25 12.97 -12.82 5.39
CA ILE A 25 11.54 -12.89 5.03
C ILE A 25 10.99 -11.50 4.73
N GLU A 26 11.24 -10.55 5.64
CA GLU A 26 10.81 -9.15 5.49
C GLU A 26 11.38 -8.54 4.21
N ASN A 27 12.67 -8.72 3.94
CA ASN A 27 13.33 -8.24 2.73
C ASN A 27 12.74 -8.86 1.46
N ALA A 28 12.44 -10.17 1.49
CA ALA A 28 11.84 -10.87 0.35
C ALA A 28 10.43 -10.36 0.03
N ILE A 29 9.63 -10.09 1.07
CA ILE A 29 8.28 -9.52 0.92
C ILE A 29 8.38 -8.06 0.44
N ASN A 30 9.20 -7.24 1.11
CA ASN A 30 9.42 -5.84 0.74
C ASN A 30 9.83 -5.72 -0.73
N LYS A 31 10.76 -6.54 -1.22
CA LYS A 31 11.15 -6.53 -2.64
C LYS A 31 10.01 -6.83 -3.62
N ASN A 32 9.00 -7.60 -3.19
CA ASN A 32 7.82 -7.92 -4.00
C ASN A 32 6.76 -6.79 -4.00
N ILE A 33 6.76 -5.92 -2.98
CA ILE A 33 5.83 -4.78 -2.84
C ILE A 33 6.47 -3.41 -3.14
N GLU A 34 7.79 -3.27 -3.04
CA GLU A 34 8.56 -2.01 -3.11
C GLU A 34 8.36 -1.23 -4.42
N ASN A 35 8.07 -1.93 -5.52
CA ASN A 35 7.85 -1.31 -6.83
C ASN A 35 6.39 -0.89 -7.09
N LYS A 36 5.52 -0.94 -6.08
CA LYS A 36 4.08 -0.69 -6.24
C LYS A 36 3.67 0.49 -5.36
N GLU A 37 3.90 1.72 -5.84
CA GLU A 37 3.17 2.87 -5.28
C GLU A 37 1.66 2.59 -5.39
N TYR A 38 0.91 2.86 -4.32
CA TYR A 38 -0.53 2.64 -4.31
C TYR A 38 -1.23 3.86 -4.93
N CYS A 39 -1.47 3.78 -6.24
CA CYS A 39 -2.00 4.88 -7.02
C CYS A 39 -3.36 4.57 -7.67
N TYR A 40 -4.14 5.62 -7.87
CA TYR A 40 -5.21 5.66 -8.85
C TYR A 40 -4.72 6.44 -10.07
N SER A 41 -4.77 5.82 -11.24
CA SER A 41 -4.33 6.41 -12.50
C SER A 41 -5.33 6.12 -13.60
N LEU A 42 -5.46 7.05 -14.53
CA LEU A 42 -6.15 6.86 -15.80
C LEU A 42 -5.17 6.32 -16.85
N GLN A 43 -5.72 5.92 -18.00
CA GLN A 43 -4.91 5.58 -19.18
C GLN A 43 -4.05 6.78 -19.63
N ASP A 44 -4.61 7.98 -19.55
CA ASP A 44 -3.90 9.24 -19.72
C ASP A 44 -4.20 10.14 -18.51
N ASN A 45 -3.15 10.54 -17.80
CA ASN A 45 -3.24 11.38 -16.62
C ASN A 45 -3.05 12.87 -16.94
N ASP A 46 -2.68 13.25 -18.17
CA ASP A 46 -2.54 14.66 -18.57
C ASP A 46 -3.91 15.25 -18.95
N ILE A 47 -4.74 15.41 -17.93
CA ILE A 47 -6.14 15.83 -18.04
C ILE A 47 -6.36 17.22 -17.45
N SER A 48 -7.50 17.80 -17.79
CA SER A 48 -8.07 18.95 -17.10
C SER A 48 -9.45 18.59 -16.57
N PHE A 49 -9.70 18.88 -15.29
CA PHE A 49 -11.01 18.65 -14.70
C PHE A 49 -12.05 19.69 -15.21
N PRO A 50 -13.34 19.32 -15.29
CA PRO A 50 -13.90 18.02 -14.94
C PRO A 50 -13.57 16.94 -15.97
N ILE A 51 -13.54 15.69 -15.51
CA ILE A 51 -13.36 14.51 -16.38
C ILE A 51 -14.55 13.57 -16.27
N THR A 52 -14.82 12.84 -17.35
CA THR A 52 -15.79 11.75 -17.36
C THR A 52 -15.06 10.41 -17.36
N ILE A 53 -15.43 9.53 -16.44
CA ILE A 53 -14.92 8.16 -16.38
C ILE A 53 -16.07 7.16 -16.51
N GLY A 54 -15.86 6.11 -17.31
CA GLY A 54 -16.82 5.02 -17.44
C GLY A 54 -16.80 4.08 -16.24
N ARG A 55 -17.91 3.36 -16.02
CA ARG A 55 -18.12 2.47 -14.87
C ARG A 55 -17.05 1.39 -14.77
N ASP A 56 -16.53 0.92 -15.89
CA ASP A 56 -15.57 -0.18 -15.89
C ASP A 56 -14.18 0.29 -15.40
N ASN A 57 -13.90 1.60 -15.46
CA ASN A 57 -12.79 2.27 -14.75
C ASN A 57 -13.17 2.65 -13.30
N PHE A 58 -14.36 2.26 -12.85
CA PHE A 58 -15.01 2.70 -11.62
C PHE A 58 -15.62 1.56 -10.77
N SER A 59 -15.65 0.30 -11.23
CA SER A 59 -16.25 -0.80 -10.45
C SER A 59 -15.22 -1.92 -10.25
N GLN A 60 -15.02 -2.40 -9.02
CA GLN A 60 -16.06 -2.75 -8.05
C GLN A 60 -16.00 -1.88 -6.78
N ASP A 61 -17.09 -1.17 -6.47
CA ASP A 61 -17.34 -0.37 -5.26
C ASP A 61 -16.33 0.74 -4.91
N PHE A 62 -16.22 1.76 -5.79
CA PHE A 62 -15.41 3.00 -5.61
C PHE A 62 -13.94 2.75 -5.23
N SER A 63 -13.01 3.11 -6.13
CA SER A 63 -11.58 3.22 -5.75
C SER A 63 -11.47 3.93 -4.38
N PRO A 64 -10.89 3.29 -3.34
CA PRO A 64 -10.76 3.89 -2.01
C PRO A 64 -10.08 5.26 -2.04
N ILE A 65 -9.23 5.48 -3.05
CA ILE A 65 -8.60 6.78 -3.34
C ILE A 65 -9.65 7.80 -3.80
N LEU A 66 -10.44 7.49 -4.83
CA LEU A 66 -11.50 8.40 -5.31
C LEU A 66 -12.54 8.70 -4.23
N LYS A 67 -12.94 7.68 -3.46
CA LYS A 67 -13.84 7.86 -2.31
C LYS A 67 -13.23 8.78 -1.27
N GLY A 68 -11.95 8.60 -0.94
CA GLY A 68 -11.25 9.47 0.00
C GLY A 68 -11.08 10.90 -0.48
N LEU A 69 -10.82 11.11 -1.78
CA LEU A 69 -10.81 12.44 -2.40
C LEU A 69 -12.17 13.14 -2.24
N ALA A 70 -13.27 12.41 -2.46
CA ALA A 70 -14.63 12.93 -2.30
C ALA A 70 -14.97 13.20 -0.83
N ASN A 71 -14.65 12.28 0.08
CA ASN A 71 -14.85 12.43 1.52
C ASN A 71 -14.07 13.61 2.10
N GLN A 72 -12.84 13.82 1.64
CA GLN A 72 -12.01 14.96 2.03
C GLN A 72 -12.50 16.28 1.39
N GLY A 73 -13.44 16.21 0.44
CA GLY A 73 -14.00 17.36 -0.26
C GLY A 73 -13.04 17.96 -1.29
N LEU A 74 -12.15 17.17 -1.88
CA LEU A 74 -11.28 17.62 -2.98
C LEU A 74 -11.98 17.53 -4.34
N VAL A 75 -12.87 16.55 -4.50
CA VAL A 75 -13.65 16.36 -5.73
C VAL A 75 -15.12 16.15 -5.42
N THR A 76 -15.98 16.44 -6.40
CA THR A 76 -17.36 15.95 -6.42
C THR A 76 -17.49 14.86 -7.48
N LEU A 77 -18.36 13.89 -7.20
CA LEU A 77 -18.63 12.76 -8.07
C LEU A 77 -20.09 12.80 -8.47
N HIS A 78 -20.36 13.07 -9.74
CA HIS A 78 -21.70 13.19 -10.29
C HIS A 78 -21.97 12.05 -11.26
N ASN A 79 -23.03 11.27 -11.02
CA ASN A 79 -23.46 10.25 -11.96
C ASN A 79 -24.15 10.94 -13.17
N GLN A 80 -23.65 10.69 -14.38
CA GLN A 80 -24.18 11.22 -15.65
C GLN A 80 -24.78 10.12 -16.57
N GLY A 81 -25.38 9.07 -16.01
CA GLY A 81 -26.17 8.10 -16.78
C GLY A 81 -26.05 6.67 -16.28
N TYR A 82 -26.25 5.70 -17.16
CA TYR A 82 -26.25 4.30 -16.74
C TYR A 82 -24.86 3.80 -16.29
N ARG A 83 -23.77 4.41 -16.81
CA ARG A 83 -22.38 3.97 -16.54
C ARG A 83 -21.33 5.06 -16.38
N ASP A 84 -21.65 6.36 -16.44
CA ASP A 84 -20.60 7.39 -16.46
C ASP A 84 -20.62 8.26 -15.20
N TYR A 85 -19.43 8.59 -14.69
CA TYR A 85 -19.23 9.52 -13.57
C TYR A 85 -18.42 10.73 -14.03
N VAL A 86 -18.88 11.92 -13.66
CA VAL A 86 -18.11 13.15 -13.79
C VAL A 86 -17.42 13.45 -12.47
N ILE A 87 -16.10 13.59 -12.54
CA ILE A 87 -15.26 14.04 -11.44
C ILE A 87 -14.97 15.52 -11.67
N SER A 88 -15.40 16.37 -10.73
CA SER A 88 -15.15 17.81 -10.77
C SER A 88 -14.32 18.24 -9.56
N LEU A 89 -13.45 19.23 -9.73
CA LEU A 89 -12.72 19.82 -8.61
C LEU A 89 -13.66 20.67 -7.76
N THR A 90 -13.50 20.58 -6.44
CA THR A 90 -13.97 21.62 -5.53
C THR A 90 -12.98 22.77 -5.50
N GLU A 91 -13.35 23.90 -4.87
CA GLU A 91 -12.39 24.99 -4.61
C GLU A 91 -11.17 24.52 -3.80
N LYS A 92 -11.39 23.59 -2.86
CA LYS A 92 -10.31 22.98 -2.06
C LYS A 92 -9.42 22.10 -2.93
N GLY A 93 -10.02 21.27 -3.78
CA GLY A 93 -9.31 20.43 -4.74
C GLY A 93 -8.44 21.23 -5.69
N ALA A 94 -8.97 22.32 -6.25
CA ALA A 94 -8.23 23.18 -7.16
C ALA A 94 -6.99 23.86 -6.53
N LYS A 95 -6.97 24.01 -5.20
CA LYS A 95 -5.84 24.55 -4.43
C LYS A 95 -4.92 23.46 -3.87
N THR A 96 -5.24 22.18 -4.08
CA THR A 96 -4.48 21.04 -3.56
C THR A 96 -3.82 20.32 -4.73
N ASP A 97 -2.50 20.20 -4.69
CA ASP A 97 -1.73 19.48 -5.71
C ASP A 97 -1.81 17.96 -5.48
N PHE A 98 -3.00 17.38 -5.67
CA PHE A 98 -3.25 15.96 -5.45
C PHE A 98 -3.10 15.11 -6.72
N TRP A 99 -3.17 15.71 -7.91
CA TRP A 99 -3.16 15.01 -9.20
C TRP A 99 -1.85 15.23 -9.97
N ASP A 100 -1.06 14.16 -10.10
CA ASP A 100 0.15 14.14 -10.90
C ASP A 100 -0.20 13.78 -12.37
N LYS A 101 0.18 14.62 -13.33
CA LYS A 101 -0.11 14.42 -14.76
C LYS A 101 0.52 13.16 -15.37
N LYS A 102 1.47 12.52 -14.70
CA LYS A 102 2.09 11.27 -15.13
C LYS A 102 1.56 10.08 -14.35
N ARG A 103 1.35 10.25 -13.04
CA ARG A 103 1.08 9.13 -12.11
C ARG A 103 -0.37 9.06 -11.59
N GLY A 104 -1.16 10.12 -11.78
CA GLY A 104 -2.47 10.26 -11.15
C GLY A 104 -2.33 10.59 -9.66
N VAL A 105 -3.05 9.86 -8.80
CA VAL A 105 -3.10 10.13 -7.36
C VAL A 105 -2.48 8.96 -6.60
N CYS A 106 -1.32 9.18 -5.98
CA CYS A 106 -0.59 8.14 -5.24
C CYS A 106 -0.65 8.39 -3.73
N MET A 107 -0.97 7.36 -2.96
CA MET A 107 -1.16 7.44 -1.50
C MET A 107 0.07 7.04 -0.69
N GLY A 108 1.17 6.72 -1.38
CA GLY A 108 2.43 6.28 -0.77
C GLY A 108 2.81 4.86 -1.20
N LYS A 109 3.72 4.27 -0.43
CA LYS A 109 4.31 2.95 -0.71
C LYS A 109 3.90 1.94 0.36
N ARG A 110 3.58 0.72 -0.06
CA ARG A 110 3.36 -0.40 0.86
C ARG A 110 4.72 -0.89 1.35
N VAL A 111 4.84 -1.04 2.67
CA VAL A 111 6.00 -1.66 3.31
C VAL A 111 5.52 -2.64 4.37
N VAL A 112 6.29 -3.69 4.60
CA VAL A 112 6.11 -4.56 5.76
C VAL A 112 6.30 -3.72 7.02
N ASP A 113 5.35 -3.83 7.94
CA ASP A 113 5.42 -3.25 9.27
C ASP A 113 5.98 -4.27 10.28
N ASP A 114 5.54 -5.53 10.19
CA ASP A 114 6.02 -6.61 11.05
C ASP A 114 5.76 -7.99 10.44
N ILE A 115 6.67 -8.94 10.69
CA ILE A 115 6.43 -10.37 10.45
C ILE A 115 5.88 -10.98 11.73
N LYS A 116 4.66 -11.51 11.68
CA LYS A 116 3.96 -12.06 12.84
C LYS A 116 4.40 -13.49 13.12
N GLU A 117 4.28 -14.34 12.12
CA GLU A 117 4.57 -15.76 12.22
C GLU A 117 4.80 -16.36 10.83
N TRP A 118 5.46 -17.52 10.79
CA TRP A 118 5.52 -18.36 9.60
C TRP A 118 5.50 -19.84 9.95
N THR A 119 4.95 -20.63 9.04
CA THR A 119 4.85 -22.08 9.16
C THR A 119 5.51 -22.73 7.96
N GLU A 120 6.32 -23.77 8.20
CA GLU A 120 6.91 -24.59 7.15
C GLU A 120 5.83 -25.34 6.36
N GLY A 121 5.94 -25.27 5.04
CA GLY A 121 5.11 -26.01 4.09
C GLY A 121 5.93 -27.03 3.29
N GLU A 122 5.30 -27.60 2.27
CA GLU A 122 5.98 -28.55 1.38
C GLU A 122 6.96 -27.85 0.44
N GLN A 123 7.86 -28.62 -0.17
CA GLN A 123 8.75 -28.15 -1.25
C GLN A 123 9.57 -26.90 -0.93
N ASN A 124 10.07 -26.80 0.32
CA ASN A 124 10.84 -25.67 0.84
C ASN A 124 10.08 -24.34 0.77
N THR A 125 8.78 -24.38 1.08
CA THR A 125 7.95 -23.19 1.21
C THR A 125 7.68 -22.86 2.67
N ILE A 126 7.37 -21.59 2.94
CA ILE A 126 6.80 -21.13 4.21
C ILE A 126 5.56 -20.30 3.91
N MET A 127 4.53 -20.42 4.74
CA MET A 127 3.40 -19.50 4.76
C MET A 127 3.66 -18.45 5.83
N VAL A 128 3.68 -17.18 5.45
CA VAL A 128 4.02 -16.05 6.32
C VAL A 128 2.78 -15.21 6.56
N THR A 129 2.47 -14.94 7.82
CA THR A 129 1.53 -13.90 8.24
C THR A 129 2.33 -12.66 8.63
N TYR A 130 1.99 -11.52 8.05
CA TYR A 130 2.68 -10.25 8.28
C TYR A 130 1.69 -9.08 8.29
N THR A 131 2.12 -7.94 8.82
CA THR A 131 1.38 -6.67 8.68
C THR A 131 2.09 -5.75 7.70
N GLU A 132 1.33 -5.00 6.93
CA GLU A 132 1.83 -3.95 6.03
C GLU A 132 1.17 -2.61 6.27
N LYS A 133 1.86 -1.52 5.96
CA LYS A 133 1.33 -0.15 6.07
C LYS A 133 1.74 0.70 4.87
N LEU A 134 1.08 1.84 4.72
CA LEU A 134 1.51 2.89 3.82
C LEU A 134 2.51 3.82 4.49
N VAL A 135 3.65 4.02 3.83
CA VAL A 135 4.63 5.07 4.15
C VAL A 135 4.67 6.10 3.02
N ASP A 136 5.32 7.23 3.27
CA ASP A 136 5.40 8.35 2.33
C ASP A 136 4.02 8.88 1.89
N VAL A 137 3.04 8.81 2.79
CA VAL A 137 1.70 9.35 2.56
C VAL A 137 1.79 10.86 2.34
N PRO A 138 1.22 11.42 1.26
CA PRO A 138 1.29 12.85 0.99
C PRO A 138 0.72 13.70 2.13
N ARG A 139 1.35 14.85 2.40
CA ARG A 139 0.97 15.72 3.53
C ARG A 139 -0.45 16.28 3.47
N TRP A 140 -1.01 16.36 2.26
CA TRP A 140 -2.37 16.86 2.06
C TRP A 140 -3.44 15.83 2.43
N VAL A 141 -3.08 14.56 2.61
CA VAL A 141 -4.01 13.48 2.94
C VAL A 141 -4.48 13.58 4.38
N ASP A 142 -5.78 13.70 4.58
CA ASP A 142 -6.44 13.43 5.85
C ASP A 142 -6.74 11.93 5.94
N LYS A 143 -5.96 11.20 6.73
CA LYS A 143 -6.05 9.74 6.87
C LYS A 143 -7.46 9.24 7.18
N LYS A 144 -8.26 10.02 7.93
CA LYS A 144 -9.64 9.64 8.27
C LYS A 144 -10.55 9.60 7.05
N SER A 145 -10.34 10.52 6.10
CA SER A 145 -11.09 10.55 4.85
C SER A 145 -10.77 9.34 3.97
N PHE A 146 -9.59 8.72 4.15
CA PHE A 146 -9.07 7.57 3.39
C PHE A 146 -9.02 6.27 4.21
N SER A 147 -9.86 6.11 5.23
CA SER A 147 -9.85 4.95 6.15
C SER A 147 -10.07 3.60 5.48
N ASP A 148 -10.69 3.58 4.30
CA ASP A 148 -10.96 2.37 3.52
C ASP A 148 -9.69 1.83 2.82
N ILE A 149 -8.60 2.60 2.83
CA ILE A 149 -7.30 2.13 2.36
C ILE A 149 -6.62 1.37 3.51
N GLU A 150 -6.55 0.05 3.38
CA GLU A 150 -5.76 -0.81 4.27
C GLU A 150 -4.33 -0.28 4.43
N GLY A 151 -3.81 -0.25 5.66
CA GLY A 151 -2.45 0.25 5.91
C GLY A 151 -2.35 1.78 6.02
N MET A 152 -3.42 2.55 5.80
CA MET A 152 -3.40 4.02 5.88
C MET A 152 -3.29 4.53 7.33
N ASP A 153 -4.19 4.07 8.18
CA ASP A 153 -4.27 4.48 9.59
C ASP A 153 -3.54 3.48 10.51
N SER A 154 -3.77 2.19 10.29
CA SER A 154 -3.14 1.09 11.01
C SER A 154 -2.60 0.02 10.06
N PRO A 155 -1.57 -0.74 10.45
CA PRO A 155 -1.06 -1.86 9.66
C PRO A 155 -2.14 -2.92 9.41
N ALA A 156 -2.22 -3.41 8.17
CA ALA A 156 -3.17 -4.43 7.75
C ALA A 156 -2.51 -5.80 7.68
N GLU A 157 -3.18 -6.83 8.19
CA GLU A 157 -2.69 -8.21 8.12
C GLU A 157 -2.77 -8.75 6.68
N LYS A 158 -1.72 -9.44 6.26
CA LYS A 158 -1.55 -10.10 4.97
C LYS A 158 -0.92 -11.46 5.15
N ARG A 159 -1.07 -12.28 4.10
CA ARG A 159 -0.40 -13.57 3.99
C ARG A 159 0.34 -13.68 2.67
N ALA A 160 1.49 -14.33 2.70
CA ALA A 160 2.28 -14.64 1.52
C ALA A 160 2.89 -16.02 1.64
N VAL A 161 3.04 -16.72 0.51
CA VAL A 161 3.85 -17.94 0.44
C VAL A 161 5.23 -17.54 -0.04
N LEU A 162 6.28 -17.96 0.66
CA LEU A 162 7.66 -17.76 0.24
C LEU A 162 8.28 -19.12 -0.08
N LYS A 163 9.09 -19.18 -1.13
CA LYS A 163 9.86 -20.37 -1.51
C LYS A 163 11.34 -20.13 -1.32
N LYS A 164 12.04 -21.07 -0.68
CA LYS A 164 13.49 -21.01 -0.51
C LYS A 164 14.18 -21.27 -1.85
N THR A 165 15.12 -20.42 -2.20
CA THR A 165 16.01 -20.58 -3.36
C THR A 165 17.46 -20.51 -2.89
N SER A 166 18.41 -20.85 -3.78
CA SER A 166 19.84 -20.64 -3.53
C SER A 166 20.21 -19.17 -3.26
N ASN A 167 19.36 -18.23 -3.68
CA ASN A 167 19.53 -16.79 -3.49
C ASN A 167 18.68 -16.24 -2.34
N GLY A 168 18.22 -17.09 -1.42
CA GLY A 168 17.35 -16.71 -0.30
C GLY A 168 15.86 -16.91 -0.60
N TRP A 169 15.01 -16.26 0.19
CA TRP A 169 13.55 -16.37 0.06
C TRP A 169 13.02 -15.51 -1.08
N LYS A 170 11.95 -15.99 -1.74
CA LYS A 170 11.19 -15.24 -2.72
C LYS A 170 9.70 -15.47 -2.53
N VAL A 171 8.89 -14.44 -2.72
CA VAL A 171 7.43 -14.58 -2.75
C VAL A 171 7.05 -15.47 -3.95
N TRP A 172 6.21 -16.47 -3.68
CA TRP A 172 5.69 -17.44 -4.63
C TRP A 172 4.21 -17.13 -4.85
N ASN A 173 3.88 -16.63 -6.04
CA ASN A 173 2.51 -16.28 -6.46
C ASN A 173 2.01 -17.29 -7.49
#